data_AF-A0A924B7S7-F1
#
_entry.id   AF-A0A924B7S7-F1
#
_cell.length_a   1.000
_cell.length_b   1.000
_cell.length_c   1.000
_cell.angle_alpha   90.00
_cell.angle_beta   90.00
_cell.angle_gamma   90.00
#
_symmetry.space_group_name_H-M   'P 1'
#
loop_
_entity.id
_entity.type
_entity.pdbx_description
1 polymer ?
#
loop_
_entity_poly.entity_id
_entity_poly.type
_entity_poly.pdbx_seq_one_letter_code
_entity_poly.pdbx_strand_id
1 'polypeptide(L)'
;MKKWIRLFTLVGISTQMTYAAELSESCQQSLKTQAIQAETARVTSKKQFLAGELQATSTEQKGVIDIHLTDDTDGRSVSYKAILSESSRASCEIELQRDIKSACRYSAYEGEDNLERIPGFVLDQNKVITGDNDATKTEAAQISKMLELSHEDGMTLKQLIETTGDQEILRYDITTPENKKLVYYKYYAGDTAVGTFYRGASVKSAGENNDGDICIKE
;
A
#
# COMPACT_ATOMS: atom_id res chain seq x y z
N MET A 1 -23.00 -30.63 -72.15
CA MET A 1 -21.84 -30.05 -71.44
C MET A 1 -22.32 -28.83 -70.64
N LYS A 2 -22.49 -28.95 -69.31
CA LYS A 2 -22.76 -27.81 -68.41
C LYS A 2 -21.78 -27.91 -67.24
N LYS A 3 -20.99 -26.85 -67.05
CA LYS A 3 -19.89 -26.73 -66.09
C LYS A 3 -20.41 -26.61 -64.67
N TRP A 4 -19.73 -27.29 -63.75
CA TRP A 4 -19.87 -27.12 -62.30
C TRP A 4 -19.02 -25.94 -61.85
N ILE A 5 -19.58 -25.04 -61.04
CA ILE A 5 -18.82 -24.08 -60.23
C ILE A 5 -19.12 -24.44 -58.78
N ARG A 6 -18.14 -25.00 -58.06
CA ARG A 6 -18.18 -25.12 -56.61
C ARG A 6 -17.62 -23.82 -56.04
N LEU A 7 -18.48 -23.03 -55.41
CA LEU A 7 -18.10 -21.88 -54.60
C LEU A 7 -17.47 -22.42 -53.30
N PHE A 8 -16.18 -22.15 -53.08
CA PHE A 8 -15.56 -22.29 -51.76
C PHE A 8 -15.93 -21.05 -50.96
N THR A 9 -16.88 -21.18 -50.04
CA THR A 9 -17.08 -20.16 -49.00
C THR A 9 -16.07 -20.44 -47.90
N LEU A 10 -15.06 -19.59 -47.79
CA LEU A 10 -14.25 -19.46 -46.58
C LEU A 10 -15.19 -19.09 -45.43
N VAL A 11 -15.43 -20.02 -44.51
CA VAL A 11 -15.93 -19.66 -43.18
C VAL A 11 -14.71 -19.19 -42.41
N GLY A 12 -14.48 -17.89 -42.43
CA GLY A 12 -13.60 -17.23 -41.49
C GLY A 12 -14.13 -17.50 -40.09
N ILE A 13 -13.37 -18.28 -39.31
CA ILE A 13 -13.58 -18.43 -37.87
C ILE A 13 -13.27 -17.05 -37.29
N SER A 14 -14.31 -16.24 -37.08
CA SER A 14 -14.22 -15.11 -36.18
C SER A 14 -14.09 -15.68 -34.78
N THR A 15 -12.88 -15.77 -34.25
CA THR A 15 -12.67 -15.83 -32.81
C THR A 15 -13.20 -14.52 -32.24
N GLN A 16 -14.49 -14.52 -31.90
CA GLN A 16 -15.04 -13.54 -30.98
C GLN A 16 -14.17 -13.65 -29.73
N MET A 17 -13.49 -12.56 -29.37
CA MET A 17 -12.97 -12.39 -28.02
C MET A 17 -14.19 -12.44 -27.10
N THR A 18 -14.50 -13.63 -26.58
CA THR A 18 -15.38 -13.80 -25.45
C THR A 18 -14.73 -13.02 -24.32
N TYR A 19 -15.33 -11.88 -23.95
CA TYR A 19 -15.09 -11.29 -22.64
C TYR A 19 -15.31 -12.42 -21.64
N ALA A 20 -14.24 -12.86 -20.97
CA ALA A 20 -14.35 -13.91 -19.97
C ALA A 20 -15.41 -13.47 -18.97
N ALA A 21 -16.41 -14.31 -18.73
CA ALA A 21 -17.48 -13.99 -17.79
C ALA A 21 -16.86 -13.65 -16.41
N GLU A 22 -17.39 -12.61 -15.78
CA GLU A 22 -17.02 -12.24 -14.40
C GLU A 22 -17.21 -13.44 -13.47
N LEU A 23 -16.40 -13.51 -12.41
CA LEU A 23 -16.59 -14.52 -11.37
C LEU A 23 -18.00 -14.45 -10.80
N SER A 24 -18.63 -15.61 -10.56
CA SER A 24 -19.92 -15.67 -9.88
C SER A 24 -19.82 -15.04 -8.48
N GLU A 25 -20.93 -14.47 -8.00
CA GLU A 25 -21.00 -13.89 -6.65
C GLU A 25 -20.59 -14.90 -5.56
N SER A 26 -20.99 -16.17 -5.71
CA SER A 26 -20.60 -17.23 -4.79
C SER A 26 -19.08 -17.47 -4.79
N CYS A 27 -18.44 -17.39 -5.95
CA CYS A 27 -17.00 -17.52 -6.05
C CYS A 27 -16.29 -16.33 -5.41
N GLN A 28 -16.74 -15.11 -5.72
CA GLN A 28 -16.18 -13.89 -5.11
C GLN A 28 -16.31 -13.91 -3.58
N GLN A 29 -17.45 -14.35 -3.03
CA GLN A 29 -17.65 -14.45 -1.60
C GLN A 29 -16.76 -15.52 -0.95
N SER A 30 -16.55 -16.66 -1.64
CA SER A 30 -15.60 -17.69 -1.20
C SER A 30 -14.18 -17.14 -1.12
N LEU A 31 -13.72 -16.40 -2.13
CA LEU A 31 -12.38 -15.80 -2.16
C LEU A 31 -12.20 -14.74 -1.07
N LYS A 32 -13.21 -13.89 -0.82
CA LYS A 32 -13.20 -12.95 0.32
C LYS A 32 -13.03 -13.68 1.65
N THR A 33 -13.78 -14.76 1.84
CA THR A 33 -13.71 -15.58 3.06
C THR A 33 -12.32 -16.21 3.22
N GLN A 34 -11.76 -16.76 2.14
CA GLN A 34 -10.41 -17.32 2.12
C GLN A 34 -9.35 -16.28 2.49
N ALA A 35 -9.43 -15.07 1.92
CA ALA A 35 -8.50 -13.98 2.21
C ALA A 35 -8.58 -13.54 3.69
N ILE A 36 -9.78 -13.34 4.23
CA ILE A 36 -10.00 -13.00 5.64
C ILE A 36 -9.41 -14.07 6.56
N GLN A 37 -9.69 -15.35 6.29
CA GLN A 37 -9.15 -16.46 7.08
C GLN A 37 -7.63 -16.52 7.02
N ALA A 38 -7.04 -16.34 5.83
CA ALA A 38 -5.59 -16.33 5.64
C ALA A 38 -4.92 -15.19 6.40
N GLU A 39 -5.43 -13.95 6.31
CA GLU A 39 -4.86 -12.82 7.03
C GLU A 39 -5.06 -12.94 8.54
N THR A 40 -6.23 -13.41 9.00
CA THR A 40 -6.50 -13.65 10.43
C THR A 40 -5.54 -14.69 11.01
N ALA A 41 -5.32 -15.81 10.32
CA ALA A 41 -4.36 -16.83 10.73
C ALA A 41 -2.94 -16.28 10.78
N ARG A 42 -2.55 -15.46 9.79
CA ARG A 42 -1.26 -14.80 9.74
C ARG A 42 -1.05 -13.86 10.93
N VAL A 43 -2.00 -12.96 11.18
CA VAL A 43 -1.99 -12.02 12.33
C VAL A 43 -1.80 -12.78 13.64
N THR A 44 -2.58 -13.85 13.83
CA THR A 44 -2.49 -14.72 15.01
C THR A 44 -1.10 -15.37 15.12
N SER A 45 -0.57 -15.92 14.03
CA SER A 45 0.77 -16.55 14.03
C SER A 45 1.89 -15.57 14.40
N LYS A 46 1.72 -14.28 14.07
CA LYS A 46 2.66 -13.21 14.40
C LYS A 46 2.46 -12.63 15.81
N LYS A 47 1.51 -13.18 16.59
CA LYS A 47 1.12 -12.67 17.91
C LYS A 47 0.68 -11.20 17.87
N GLN A 48 0.08 -10.80 16.75
CA GLN A 48 -0.60 -9.51 16.60
C GLN A 48 -2.09 -9.71 16.90
N PHE A 49 -2.81 -8.62 17.15
CA PHE A 49 -4.27 -8.63 17.30
C PHE A 49 -4.91 -7.73 16.24
N LEU A 50 -6.17 -8.02 15.90
CA LEU A 50 -7.05 -7.12 15.14
C LEU A 50 -7.85 -6.30 16.15
N ALA A 51 -7.90 -4.98 15.95
CA ALA A 51 -8.68 -4.09 16.79
C ALA A 51 -10.16 -4.06 16.37
N GLY A 52 -10.46 -4.36 15.09
CA GLY A 52 -11.80 -4.47 14.54
C GLY A 52 -11.99 -5.75 13.73
N GLU A 53 -12.85 -5.68 12.71
CA GLU A 53 -13.14 -6.77 11.78
C GLU A 53 -12.59 -6.47 10.39
N LEU A 54 -11.98 -7.47 9.76
CA LEU A 54 -11.54 -7.35 8.37
C LEU A 54 -12.75 -7.32 7.42
N GLN A 55 -12.91 -6.20 6.72
CA GLN A 55 -13.83 -6.03 5.61
C GLN A 55 -13.12 -6.40 4.31
N ALA A 56 -13.83 -7.03 3.38
CA ALA A 56 -13.27 -7.48 2.11
C ALA A 56 -14.04 -6.92 0.91
N THR A 57 -13.32 -6.22 0.04
CA THR A 57 -13.81 -5.82 -1.29
C THR A 57 -13.10 -6.62 -2.37
N SER A 58 -13.75 -6.76 -3.53
CA SER A 58 -13.19 -7.50 -4.65
C SER A 58 -13.28 -6.66 -5.91
N THR A 59 -12.19 -6.61 -6.66
CA THR A 59 -12.14 -5.98 -7.99
C THR A 59 -11.53 -6.94 -8.98
N GLU A 60 -12.07 -6.97 -10.20
CA GLU A 60 -11.51 -7.77 -11.29
C GLU A 60 -11.07 -6.83 -12.41
N GLN A 61 -9.80 -6.90 -12.79
CA GLN A 61 -9.27 -6.07 -13.87
C GLN A 61 -8.21 -6.83 -14.68
N LYS A 62 -8.38 -6.84 -16.01
CA LYS A 62 -7.43 -7.46 -16.96
C LYS A 62 -7.09 -8.92 -16.60
N GLY A 63 -8.07 -9.69 -16.13
CA GLY A 63 -7.89 -11.09 -15.77
C GLY A 63 -7.18 -11.31 -14.43
N VAL A 64 -7.08 -10.28 -13.58
CA VAL A 64 -6.61 -10.40 -12.19
C VAL A 64 -7.77 -10.10 -11.26
N ILE A 65 -7.98 -10.96 -10.26
CA ILE A 65 -8.84 -10.67 -9.11
C ILE A 65 -7.98 -10.10 -7.99
N ASP A 66 -8.40 -8.98 -7.40
CA ASP A 66 -7.82 -8.40 -6.18
C ASP A 66 -8.89 -8.42 -5.09
N ILE A 67 -8.59 -9.10 -3.99
CA ILE A 67 -9.35 -9.07 -2.75
C ILE A 67 -8.63 -8.13 -1.80
N HIS A 68 -9.16 -6.92 -1.64
CA HIS A 68 -8.62 -5.92 -0.75
C HIS A 68 -9.28 -6.02 0.63
N LEU A 69 -8.46 -6.18 1.67
CA LEU A 69 -8.88 -6.28 3.05
C LEU A 69 -8.55 -4.99 3.80
N THR A 70 -9.50 -4.46 4.55
CA THR A 70 -9.30 -3.34 5.48
C THR A 70 -9.84 -3.64 6.87
N ASP A 71 -9.19 -3.15 7.91
CA ASP A 71 -9.77 -2.99 9.24
C ASP A 71 -9.62 -1.53 9.63
N ASP A 72 -10.72 -0.78 9.57
CA ASP A 72 -10.73 0.67 9.79
C ASP A 72 -10.43 1.04 11.25
N THR A 73 -10.57 0.10 12.19
CA THR A 73 -10.26 0.33 13.61
C THR A 73 -8.78 0.10 13.88
N ASP A 74 -8.20 -0.94 13.29
CA ASP A 74 -6.77 -1.29 13.40
C ASP A 74 -5.90 -0.48 12.41
N GLY A 75 -6.52 0.17 11.42
CA GLY A 75 -5.85 0.76 10.27
C GLY A 75 -5.13 -0.29 9.42
N ARG A 76 -5.53 -1.56 9.44
CA ARG A 76 -4.85 -2.59 8.64
C ARG A 76 -5.34 -2.54 7.20
N SER A 77 -4.44 -2.67 6.24
CA SER A 77 -4.79 -2.76 4.82
C SER A 77 -3.88 -3.75 4.09
N VAL A 78 -4.45 -4.67 3.32
CA VAL A 78 -3.70 -5.67 2.54
C VAL A 78 -4.49 -6.19 1.35
N SER A 79 -3.82 -6.41 0.22
CA SER A 79 -4.42 -7.06 -0.95
C SER A 79 -3.99 -8.52 -1.10
N TYR A 80 -4.91 -9.34 -1.61
CA TYR A 80 -4.69 -10.71 -2.04
C TYR A 80 -5.07 -10.84 -3.51
N LYS A 81 -4.15 -11.29 -4.36
CA LYS A 81 -4.31 -11.26 -5.82
C LYS A 81 -4.19 -12.65 -6.43
N ALA A 82 -4.91 -12.89 -7.52
CA ALA A 82 -4.73 -14.07 -8.35
C ALA A 82 -4.96 -13.77 -9.83
N ILE A 83 -4.22 -14.48 -10.69
CA ILE A 83 -4.45 -14.45 -12.14
C ILE A 83 -5.55 -15.46 -12.47
N LEU A 84 -6.59 -15.00 -13.16
CA LEU A 84 -7.74 -15.81 -13.54
C LEU A 84 -7.52 -16.45 -14.91
N SER A 85 -7.38 -17.77 -14.92
CA SER A 85 -7.50 -18.58 -16.14
C SER A 85 -8.98 -18.90 -16.44
N GLU A 86 -9.31 -19.26 -17.68
CA GLU A 86 -10.67 -19.69 -18.04
C GLU A 86 -11.12 -20.91 -17.22
N SER A 87 -10.22 -21.87 -16.96
CA SER A 87 -10.52 -23.05 -16.14
C SER A 87 -10.79 -22.68 -14.68
N SER A 88 -9.97 -21.80 -14.10
CA SER A 88 -10.14 -21.34 -12.72
C SER A 88 -11.43 -20.55 -12.51
N ARG A 89 -11.91 -19.83 -13.53
CA ARG A 89 -13.22 -19.16 -13.49
C ARG A 89 -14.36 -20.15 -13.43
N ALA A 90 -14.28 -21.25 -14.18
CA ALA A 90 -15.33 -22.26 -14.23
C ALA A 90 -15.40 -23.11 -12.95
N SER A 91 -14.25 -23.47 -12.37
CA SER A 91 -14.19 -24.31 -11.16
C SER A 91 -14.18 -23.52 -9.84
N CYS A 92 -13.91 -22.23 -9.88
CA CYS A 92 -13.59 -21.41 -8.69
C CYS A 92 -12.39 -21.94 -7.88
N GLU A 93 -11.51 -22.73 -8.50
CA GLU A 93 -10.25 -23.16 -7.91
C GLU A 93 -9.19 -22.09 -8.18
N ILE A 94 -9.15 -21.08 -7.30
CA ILE A 94 -8.28 -19.91 -7.41
C ILE A 94 -7.41 -19.83 -6.15
N GLU A 95 -6.11 -19.74 -6.35
CA GLU A 95 -5.14 -19.55 -5.25
C GLU A 95 -4.78 -18.07 -5.13
N LEU A 96 -5.14 -17.48 -3.99
CA LEU A 96 -4.82 -16.09 -3.68
C LEU A 96 -3.40 -15.94 -3.14
N GLN A 97 -2.65 -15.00 -3.71
CA GLN A 97 -1.33 -14.60 -3.24
C GLN A 97 -1.40 -13.26 -2.51
N ARG A 98 -0.86 -13.21 -1.29
CA ARG A 98 -0.79 -11.98 -0.51
C ARG A 98 0.20 -11.00 -1.13
N ASP A 99 -0.25 -9.79 -1.44
CA ASP A 99 0.62 -8.71 -1.90
C ASP A 99 1.35 -8.09 -0.71
N ILE A 100 2.61 -8.50 -0.51
CA ILE A 100 3.43 -8.03 0.62
C ILE A 100 3.81 -6.55 0.47
N LYS A 101 3.89 -6.04 -0.77
CA LYS A 101 4.37 -4.67 -1.02
C LYS A 101 3.34 -3.62 -0.61
N SER A 102 2.06 -3.92 -0.83
CA SER A 102 0.92 -3.06 -0.45
C SER A 102 0.38 -3.33 0.97
N ALA A 103 0.99 -4.25 1.72
CA ALA A 103 0.49 -4.61 3.04
C ALA A 103 0.93 -3.59 4.12
N CYS A 104 -0.05 -2.86 4.65
CA CYS A 104 0.12 -1.91 5.75
C CYS A 104 -0.35 -2.54 7.06
N ARG A 105 0.50 -2.47 8.10
CA ARG A 105 0.12 -2.79 9.48
C ARG A 105 -0.81 -1.72 10.04
N TYR A 106 -0.49 -0.47 9.73
CA TYR A 106 -1.30 0.73 10.02
C TYR A 106 -1.34 1.59 8.75
N SER A 107 -2.51 2.03 8.36
CA SER A 107 -2.79 2.89 7.22
C SER A 107 -3.83 3.91 7.61
N ALA A 108 -3.65 5.11 7.08
CA ALA A 108 -4.59 6.21 7.20
C ALA A 108 -4.60 6.96 5.88
N TYR A 109 -5.78 7.44 5.48
CA TYR A 109 -5.95 8.33 4.34
C TYR A 109 -5.91 9.78 4.82
N GLU A 110 -5.59 10.72 3.94
CA GLU A 110 -5.63 12.16 4.22
C GLU A 110 -4.69 12.63 5.35
N GLY A 111 -3.52 11.99 5.50
CA GLY A 111 -2.43 12.47 6.35
C GLY A 111 -2.36 11.87 7.75
N GLU A 112 -1.35 12.30 8.50
CA GLU A 112 -0.90 11.66 9.74
C GLU A 112 -1.83 11.87 10.93
N ASP A 113 -2.61 12.95 10.94
CA ASP A 113 -3.59 13.22 12.00
C ASP A 113 -4.66 12.11 12.08
N ASN A 114 -4.95 11.46 10.94
CA ASN A 114 -5.88 10.34 10.90
C ASN A 114 -5.31 9.06 11.53
N LEU A 115 -4.00 8.97 11.79
CA LEU A 115 -3.44 7.88 12.58
C LEU A 115 -3.92 7.90 14.03
N GLU A 116 -4.21 9.07 14.60
CA GLU A 116 -4.73 9.19 15.97
C GLU A 116 -6.14 8.59 16.13
N ARG A 117 -6.85 8.35 15.02
CA ARG A 117 -8.13 7.62 15.04
C ARG A 117 -7.95 6.13 15.34
N ILE A 118 -6.76 5.58 15.11
CA ILE A 118 -6.42 4.19 15.45
C ILE A 118 -6.18 4.13 16.97
N PRO A 119 -6.96 3.34 17.74
CA PRO A 119 -6.85 3.32 19.19
C PRO A 119 -5.44 2.96 19.68
N GLY A 120 -4.86 3.82 20.52
CA GLY A 120 -3.52 3.64 21.09
C GLY A 120 -2.38 4.18 20.24
N PHE A 121 -2.67 4.78 19.09
CA PHE A 121 -1.71 5.59 18.36
C PHE A 121 -1.53 6.95 19.04
N VAL A 122 -0.29 7.42 19.16
CA VAL A 122 0.03 8.74 19.70
C VAL A 122 1.02 9.42 18.77
N LEU A 123 0.68 10.63 18.33
CA LEU A 123 1.50 11.48 17.47
C LEU A 123 1.88 12.75 18.24
N ASP A 124 3.18 13.03 18.36
CA ASP A 124 3.67 14.23 19.06
C ASP A 124 4.62 15.00 18.13
N GLN A 125 4.16 16.14 17.60
CA GLN A 125 5.01 17.05 16.84
C GLN A 125 5.96 17.75 17.80
N ASN A 126 7.23 17.36 17.76
CA ASN A 126 8.17 17.82 18.78
C ASN A 126 9.32 18.65 18.24
N LYS A 127 9.49 18.74 16.91
CA LYS A 127 10.57 19.54 16.32
C LYS A 127 10.24 20.00 14.89
N VAL A 128 10.58 21.26 14.61
CA VAL A 128 10.67 21.81 13.24
C VAL A 128 12.14 21.92 12.87
N ILE A 129 12.53 21.34 11.74
CA ILE A 129 13.92 21.31 11.26
C ILE A 129 14.02 22.21 10.03
N THR A 130 14.73 23.32 10.18
CA THR A 130 15.02 24.26 9.09
C THR A 130 16.48 24.14 8.66
N GLY A 131 16.85 24.84 7.58
CA GLY A 131 18.22 24.87 7.07
C GLY A 131 19.29 25.38 8.05
N ASP A 132 18.88 26.08 9.11
CA ASP A 132 19.79 26.67 10.11
C ASP A 132 19.82 25.89 11.43
N ASN A 133 19.06 24.80 11.56
CA ASN A 133 18.90 24.04 12.81
C ASN A 133 19.88 22.85 12.95
N ASP A 134 20.16 22.47 14.20
CA ASP A 134 20.93 21.28 14.58
C ASP A 134 20.10 19.99 14.38
N ALA A 135 20.24 19.37 13.21
CA ALA A 135 19.91 17.96 13.04
C ALA A 135 21.09 17.11 13.53
N THR A 136 20.82 16.09 14.33
CA THR A 136 21.83 15.06 14.63
C THR A 136 22.24 14.35 13.34
N LYS A 137 23.40 13.68 13.35
CA LYS A 137 23.87 12.89 12.19
C LYS A 137 22.84 11.86 11.72
N THR A 138 22.11 11.25 12.65
CA THR A 138 21.07 10.26 12.33
C THR A 138 19.85 10.93 11.71
N GLU A 139 19.38 12.05 12.27
CA GLU A 139 18.26 12.81 11.69
C GLU A 139 18.61 13.27 10.27
N ALA A 140 19.82 13.83 10.07
CA ALA A 140 20.30 14.24 8.75
C ALA A 140 20.29 13.07 7.76
N ALA A 141 20.79 11.89 8.15
CA ALA A 141 20.81 10.71 7.29
C ALA A 141 19.40 10.19 6.96
N GLN A 142 18.45 10.28 7.90
CA GLN A 142 17.05 9.92 7.67
C GLN A 142 16.39 10.90 6.71
N ILE A 143 16.53 12.21 6.93
CA ILE A 143 15.96 13.25 6.06
C ILE A 143 16.53 13.17 4.65
N SER A 144 17.85 13.01 4.50
CA SER A 144 18.48 12.79 3.19
C SER A 144 17.94 11.54 2.48
N LYS A 145 17.62 10.49 3.24
CA LYS A 145 17.04 9.27 2.66
C LYS A 145 15.58 9.45 2.26
N MET A 146 14.78 10.16 3.07
CA MET A 146 13.37 10.46 2.82
C MET A 146 13.20 11.28 1.54
N LEU A 147 14.05 12.28 1.33
CA LEU A 147 13.97 13.13 0.14
C LEU A 147 14.38 12.40 -1.14
N GLU A 148 14.73 11.10 -1.07
CA GLU A 148 15.18 10.25 -2.18
C GLU A 148 16.33 10.82 -3.03
N LEU A 149 16.96 11.88 -2.54
CA LEU A 149 18.18 12.45 -3.04
C LEU A 149 19.30 11.53 -2.56
N SER A 150 19.38 10.35 -3.18
CA SER A 150 20.58 9.53 -3.16
C SER A 150 21.68 10.33 -3.84
N HIS A 151 22.29 11.25 -3.08
CA HIS A 151 23.41 12.07 -3.51
C HIS A 151 23.28 12.57 -4.96
N GLU A 152 22.51 13.64 -5.19
CA GLU A 152 23.12 14.67 -6.02
C GLU A 152 24.39 15.07 -5.24
N ASP A 153 25.53 14.47 -5.64
CA ASP A 153 26.76 14.42 -4.86
C ASP A 153 27.11 15.79 -4.27
N GLY A 154 27.07 15.90 -2.94
CA GLY A 154 27.61 17.04 -2.19
C GLY A 154 26.61 18.05 -1.61
N MET A 155 25.29 17.87 -1.76
CA MET A 155 24.34 18.77 -1.08
C MET A 155 24.36 18.59 0.44
N THR A 156 24.46 19.72 1.15
CA THR A 156 24.29 19.80 2.61
C THR A 156 22.83 19.61 3.00
N LEU A 157 22.55 19.21 4.24
CA LEU A 157 21.18 19.09 4.74
C LEU A 157 20.38 20.39 4.54
N LYS A 158 21.03 21.55 4.74
CA LYS A 158 20.43 22.86 4.47
C LYS A 158 19.90 22.97 3.04
N GLN A 159 20.75 22.67 2.07
CA GLN A 159 20.38 22.71 0.65
C GLN A 159 19.25 21.72 0.33
N LEU A 160 19.24 20.55 0.97
CA LEU A 160 18.15 19.59 0.81
C LEU A 160 16.82 20.15 1.32
N ILE A 161 16.82 20.77 2.51
CA ILE A 161 15.61 21.35 3.10
C ILE A 161 15.09 22.51 2.23
N GLU A 162 15.99 23.31 1.66
CA GLU A 162 15.64 24.42 0.74
C GLU A 162 14.92 23.94 -0.53
N THR A 163 14.99 22.65 -0.89
CA THR A 163 14.22 22.07 -2.01
C THR A 163 12.77 21.72 -1.67
N THR A 164 12.41 21.69 -0.38
CA THR A 164 11.04 21.43 0.06
C THR A 164 10.16 22.67 -0.11
N GLY A 165 8.83 22.49 -0.23
CA GLY A 165 7.91 23.59 -0.51
C GLY A 165 7.98 24.72 0.52
N ASP A 166 8.07 24.36 1.80
CA ASP A 166 8.08 25.30 2.92
C ASP A 166 9.46 25.53 3.54
N GLN A 167 10.51 24.93 2.98
CA GLN A 167 11.88 24.99 3.52
C GLN A 167 12.00 24.52 4.97
N GLU A 168 11.14 23.58 5.35
CA GLU A 168 11.13 22.97 6.67
C GLU A 168 10.74 21.49 6.62
N ILE A 169 11.24 20.74 7.58
CA ILE A 169 10.84 19.35 7.85
C ILE A 169 10.20 19.32 9.24
N LEU A 170 8.99 18.80 9.30
CA LEU A 170 8.30 18.52 10.56
C LEU A 170 8.71 17.13 11.05
N ARG A 171 9.08 17.04 12.32
CA ARG A 171 9.42 15.78 12.98
C ARG A 171 8.40 15.47 14.05
N TYR A 172 7.92 14.23 14.02
CA TYR A 172 6.99 13.69 14.98
C TYR A 172 7.60 12.46 15.66
N ASP A 173 7.44 12.36 16.97
CA ASP A 173 7.59 11.09 17.68
C ASP A 173 6.26 10.36 17.68
N ILE A 174 6.31 9.08 17.31
CA ILE A 174 5.13 8.24 17.17
C ILE A 174 5.22 7.06 18.12
N THR A 175 4.12 6.78 18.79
CA THR A 175 3.91 5.53 19.53
C THR A 175 2.77 4.77 18.89
N THR A 176 3.04 3.55 18.43
CA THR A 176 2.00 2.67 17.86
C THR A 176 1.19 1.98 18.97
N PRO A 177 0.02 1.40 18.67
CA PRO A 177 -0.77 0.61 19.62
C PRO A 177 0.00 -0.56 20.26
N GLU A 178 0.99 -1.09 19.53
CA GLU A 178 1.92 -2.13 20.01
C GLU A 178 3.09 -1.56 20.85
N ASN A 179 3.04 -0.30 21.29
CA ASN A 179 4.08 0.43 22.00
C ASN A 179 5.42 0.54 21.25
N LYS A 180 5.41 0.39 19.91
CA LYS A 180 6.62 0.63 19.11
C LYS A 180 6.82 2.13 18.96
N LYS A 181 8.07 2.57 19.10
CA LYS A 181 8.46 3.96 18.89
C LYS A 181 8.96 4.13 17.46
N LEU A 182 8.36 5.08 16.74
CA LEU A 182 8.75 5.49 15.40
C LEU A 182 9.08 6.98 15.41
N VAL A 183 9.85 7.42 14.42
CA VAL A 183 10.05 8.84 14.11
C VAL A 183 9.48 9.06 12.72
N TYR A 184 8.63 10.06 12.56
CA TYR A 184 8.09 10.46 11.27
C TYR A 184 8.65 11.82 10.89
N TYR A 185 9.22 11.91 9.69
CA TYR A 185 9.57 13.18 9.06
C TYR A 185 8.59 13.46 7.95
N LYS A 186 8.12 14.71 7.89
CA LYS A 186 7.16 15.20 6.91
C LYS A 186 7.66 16.50 6.30
N TYR A 187 7.36 16.70 5.04
CA TYR A 187 7.46 17.99 4.37
C TYR A 187 6.28 18.17 3.42
N TYR A 188 6.06 19.41 2.99
CA TYR A 188 5.08 19.73 1.97
C TYR A 188 5.75 19.87 0.60
N ALA A 189 5.20 19.18 -0.39
CA ALA A 189 5.55 19.27 -1.80
C ALA A 189 4.41 19.97 -2.55
N GLY A 190 4.35 21.31 -2.44
CA GLY A 190 3.14 22.06 -2.79
C GLY A 190 2.06 21.82 -1.74
N ASP A 191 0.83 21.52 -2.17
CA ASP A 191 -0.28 21.24 -1.24
C ASP A 191 -0.27 19.80 -0.69
N THR A 192 0.69 18.98 -1.13
CA THR A 192 0.77 17.56 -0.79
C THR A 192 1.73 17.33 0.39
N ALA A 193 1.25 16.66 1.43
CA ALA A 193 2.09 16.15 2.50
C ALA A 193 2.80 14.85 2.07
N VAL A 194 4.12 14.82 2.21
CA VAL A 194 4.97 13.64 1.94
C VAL A 194 5.84 13.36 3.16
N GLY A 195 6.12 12.10 3.45
CA GLY A 195 7.02 11.78 4.55
C GLY A 195 7.41 10.32 4.68
N THR A 196 8.30 10.04 5.62
CA THR A 196 8.80 8.68 5.90
C THR A 196 8.85 8.40 7.39
N PHE A 197 8.42 7.20 7.77
CA PHE A 197 8.47 6.68 9.13
C PHE A 197 9.75 5.87 9.30
N TYR A 198 10.46 6.03 10.42
CA TYR A 198 11.70 5.31 10.73
C TYR A 198 11.62 4.60 12.07
N ARG A 199 12.30 3.45 12.17
CA ARG A 199 12.46 2.72 13.44
C ARG A 199 13.66 3.27 14.21
N GLY A 200 13.39 3.97 15.30
CA GLY A 200 14.42 4.51 16.19
C GLY A 200 15.51 5.29 15.44
N ALA A 201 16.77 5.03 15.77
CA ALA A 201 17.93 5.71 15.20
C ALA A 201 18.45 5.10 13.88
N SER A 202 17.60 4.39 13.11
CA SER A 202 18.00 3.73 11.87
C SER A 202 17.46 4.44 10.63
N VAL A 203 18.20 4.37 9.51
CA VAL A 203 17.76 4.85 8.19
C VAL A 203 16.85 3.86 7.45
N LYS A 204 16.49 2.73 8.08
CA LYS A 204 15.51 1.80 7.51
C LYS A 204 14.12 2.36 7.74
N SER A 205 13.44 2.66 6.63
CA SER A 205 12.03 3.06 6.65
C SER A 205 11.16 1.94 7.22
N ALA A 206 10.18 2.35 8.03
CA ALA A 206 9.08 1.55 8.53
C ALA A 206 7.81 1.77 7.70
N GLY A 207 7.79 2.74 6.80
CA GLY A 207 6.59 3.18 6.10
C GLY A 207 6.77 4.55 5.49
N GLU A 208 5.76 4.97 4.74
CA GLU A 208 5.77 6.24 4.01
C GLU A 208 4.38 6.89 4.05
N ASN A 209 4.37 8.20 3.88
CA ASN A 209 3.21 9.00 3.55
C ASN A 209 3.43 9.49 2.11
N ASN A 210 2.66 8.94 1.17
CA ASN A 210 2.73 9.31 -0.24
C ASN A 210 1.42 9.96 -0.63
N ASP A 211 1.43 11.28 -0.81
CA ASP A 211 0.26 12.04 -1.20
C ASP A 211 -0.92 11.98 -0.21
N GLY A 212 -0.61 11.99 1.09
CA GLY A 212 -1.60 11.84 2.15
C GLY A 212 -1.97 10.39 2.49
N ASP A 213 -1.58 9.42 1.67
CA ASP A 213 -1.82 8.01 1.92
C ASP A 213 -0.67 7.41 2.75
N ILE A 214 -1.00 7.06 3.99
CA ILE A 214 -0.04 6.50 4.93
C ILE A 214 -0.07 4.98 4.88
N CYS A 215 1.12 4.39 4.84
CA CYS A 215 1.33 2.96 5.00
C CYS A 215 2.54 2.68 5.90
N ILE A 216 2.30 2.25 7.14
CA ILE A 216 3.33 1.75 8.05
C ILE A 216 3.37 0.23 7.94
N LYS A 217 4.52 -0.30 7.52
CA LYS A 217 4.80 -1.73 7.31
C LYS A 217 5.26 -2.41 8.60
N GLU A 218 5.12 -3.74 8.62
CA GLU A 218 5.48 -4.61 9.75
C GLU A 218 6.97 -4.65 10.11
#